data_AF-A0A3Q3CCE9-F1
#
_entry.id   AF-A0A3Q3CCE9-F1
#
_cell.length_a   1.000
_cell.length_b   1.000
_cell.length_c   1.000
_cell.angle_alpha   90.00
_cell.angle_beta   90.00
_cell.angle_gamma   90.00
#
_symmetry.space_group_name_H-M   'P 1'
#
loop_
_entity.id
_entity.type
_entity.pdbx_description
1 polymer ?
#
loop_
_entity_poly.entity_id
_entity_poly.type
_entity_poly.pdbx_seq_one_letter_code
_entity_poly.pdbx_strand_id
1 'polypeptide(L)'
;MDSSLAGRPERVGPVEVGDIKKDLLAEFSAMPTQDCVTIEGPDTVVLKPPRSCQSNRQSDKSLPQTAQRFTFTQVFGPEASQRKVFEGSVRGLVRDVLQGGNCLVFTYGVTNAGKTFTFLGPDHDSGLLPRSLSVIFNSIEGRLYGRCDLKPQRCRDFSRLTPDQQATESSSKRNLLRMLKEVRRVTGSVAAWCERVR
;
A
#
# COMPACT_ATOMS: atom_id res chain seq x y z
N MET A 1 -17.21 45.20 -4.93
CA MET A 1 -15.80 45.59 -4.98
C MET A 1 -15.25 45.33 -3.59
N ASP A 2 -14.75 44.11 -3.35
CA ASP A 2 -14.19 43.75 -2.05
C ASP A 2 -12.70 43.45 -2.22
N SER A 3 -11.92 44.34 -1.62
CA SER A 3 -10.49 44.29 -1.42
C SER A 3 -10.13 43.21 -0.41
N SER A 4 -9.55 42.11 -0.87
CA SER A 4 -8.87 41.15 0.03
C SER A 4 -7.62 40.52 -0.60
N LEU A 5 -6.91 41.28 -1.43
CA LEU A 5 -5.52 41.01 -1.82
C LEU A 5 -4.59 41.85 -0.93
N ALA A 6 -4.48 41.47 0.34
CA ALA A 6 -3.50 42.06 1.24
C ALA A 6 -2.62 40.95 1.82
N GLY A 7 -1.35 40.92 1.37
CA GLY A 7 -0.26 40.29 2.13
C GLY A 7 0.21 38.90 1.70
N ARG A 8 0.36 38.59 0.40
CA ARG A 8 1.33 37.54 0.01
C ARG A 8 2.69 38.21 -0.22
N PRO A 9 3.76 37.82 0.51
CA PRO A 9 5.09 38.32 0.21
C PRO A 9 5.47 37.92 -1.22
N GLU A 10 5.90 38.89 -2.01
CA GLU A 10 6.42 38.66 -3.35
C GLU A 10 7.63 37.72 -3.25
N ARG A 11 7.59 36.57 -3.95
CA ARG A 11 8.68 35.60 -3.87
C ARG A 11 9.89 36.13 -4.61
N VAL A 12 10.94 36.44 -3.85
CA VAL A 12 12.24 36.81 -4.40
C VAL A 12 13.13 35.56 -4.37
N GLY A 13 13.30 34.89 -5.51
CA GLY A 13 14.21 33.75 -5.67
C GLY A 13 13.72 32.67 -6.66
N PRO A 14 14.60 31.74 -7.09
CA PRO A 14 14.21 30.63 -7.96
C PRO A 14 13.20 29.73 -7.25
N VAL A 15 12.12 29.36 -7.95
CA VAL A 15 11.05 28.51 -7.41
C VAL A 15 11.53 27.07 -7.33
N GLU A 16 11.68 26.54 -6.12
CA GLU A 16 11.99 25.13 -5.92
C GLU A 16 10.71 24.28 -5.87
N VAL A 17 10.81 23.00 -6.27
CA VAL A 17 9.69 22.05 -6.23
C VAL A 17 9.11 21.89 -4.82
N GLY A 18 9.95 22.08 -3.79
CA GLY A 18 9.55 22.07 -2.39
C GLY A 18 8.61 23.22 -2.00
N ASP A 19 8.77 24.39 -2.61
CA ASP A 19 7.93 25.55 -2.36
C ASP A 19 6.55 25.34 -2.98
N ILE A 20 6.50 24.90 -4.23
CA ILE A 20 5.24 24.57 -4.94
C ILE A 20 4.40 23.57 -4.14
N LYS A 21 5.04 22.54 -3.57
CA LYS A 21 4.36 21.55 -2.74
C LYS A 21 3.82 22.16 -1.44
N LYS A 22 4.57 23.05 -0.79
CA LYS A 22 4.12 23.77 0.42
C LYS A 22 2.94 24.69 0.12
N ASP A 23 2.99 25.41 -0.98
CA ASP A 23 1.93 26.36 -1.34
C ASP A 23 0.65 25.64 -1.72
N LEU A 24 0.75 24.55 -2.49
CA LEU A 24 -0.43 23.71 -2.78
C LEU A 24 -1.04 23.19 -1.48
N LEU A 25 -0.22 22.66 -0.56
CA LEU A 25 -0.70 22.15 0.72
C LEU A 25 -1.34 23.24 1.58
N ALA A 26 -0.77 24.44 1.59
CA ALA A 26 -1.32 25.61 2.28
C ALA A 26 -2.66 26.04 1.66
N GLU A 27 -2.76 26.10 0.33
CA GLU A 27 -3.99 26.42 -0.39
C GLU A 27 -5.07 25.34 -0.20
N PHE A 28 -4.71 24.06 -0.20
CA PHE A 28 -5.63 22.97 0.14
C PHE A 28 -6.10 23.02 1.60
N SER A 29 -5.25 23.44 2.53
CA SER A 29 -5.61 23.61 3.95
C SER A 29 -6.46 24.85 4.22
N ALA A 30 -6.38 25.87 3.36
CA ALA A 30 -7.15 27.11 3.47
C ALA A 30 -8.59 26.97 2.90
N MET A 31 -8.87 25.91 2.15
CA MET A 31 -10.22 25.59 1.70
C MET A 31 -11.02 24.98 2.86
N PRO A 32 -12.24 25.47 3.16
CA PRO A 32 -13.06 24.85 4.19
C PRO A 32 -13.35 23.39 3.82
N THR A 33 -13.05 22.46 4.71
CA THR A 33 -13.33 21.04 4.55
C THR A 33 -14.81 20.85 4.27
N GLN A 34 -15.14 20.42 3.06
CA GLN A 34 -16.50 20.04 2.73
C GLN A 34 -16.69 18.57 3.17
N ASP A 35 -17.57 18.33 4.14
CA ASP A 35 -17.96 16.98 4.62
C ASP A 35 -18.78 16.23 3.56
N CYS A 36 -18.15 15.97 2.42
CA CYS A 36 -18.76 15.29 1.28
C CYS A 36 -18.85 13.78 1.46
N VAL A 37 -18.10 13.23 2.43
CA VAL A 37 -18.04 11.80 2.74
C VAL A 37 -18.21 11.65 4.25
N THR A 38 -19.21 10.89 4.67
CA THR A 38 -19.45 10.56 6.08
C THR A 38 -19.61 9.07 6.26
N ILE A 39 -19.07 8.51 7.33
CA ILE A 39 -19.17 7.08 7.65
C ILE A 39 -20.28 6.90 8.69
N GLU A 40 -21.29 6.11 8.35
CA GLU A 40 -22.42 5.81 9.24
C GLU A 40 -22.35 4.34 9.67
N GLY A 41 -21.59 4.06 10.72
CA GLY A 41 -21.39 2.69 11.20
C GLY A 41 -20.23 1.96 10.50
N PRO A 42 -20.11 0.63 10.68
CA PRO A 42 -18.94 -0.13 10.26
C PRO A 42 -18.93 -0.50 8.77
N ASP A 43 -20.06 -0.36 8.08
CA ASP A 43 -20.28 -0.92 6.74
C ASP A 43 -20.84 0.11 5.73
N THR A 44 -21.24 1.29 6.19
CA THR A 44 -21.98 2.25 5.37
C THR A 44 -21.26 3.58 5.22
N VAL A 45 -21.16 4.05 3.97
CA VAL A 45 -20.62 5.37 3.61
C VAL A 45 -21.72 6.20 2.97
N VAL A 46 -21.83 7.47 3.36
CA VAL A 46 -22.80 8.43 2.86
C VAL A 46 -22.08 9.57 2.16
N LEU A 47 -22.34 9.72 0.87
CA LEU A 47 -21.86 10.83 0.04
C LEU A 47 -22.88 11.98 0.03
N LYS A 48 -22.45 13.16 0.44
CA LYS A 48 -23.25 14.39 0.45
C LYS A 48 -22.67 15.37 -0.56
N PRO A 49 -23.47 15.92 -1.48
CA PRO A 49 -22.95 16.93 -2.41
C PRO A 49 -22.54 18.21 -1.66
N PRO A 50 -21.48 18.90 -2.12
CA PRO A 50 -21.08 20.20 -1.59
C PRO A 50 -22.23 21.22 -1.55
N ARG A 51 -22.19 22.13 -0.57
CA ARG A 51 -23.19 23.21 -0.44
C ARG A 51 -23.27 24.12 -1.68
N SER A 52 -22.17 24.28 -2.41
CA SER A 52 -22.12 25.07 -3.66
C SER A 52 -22.99 24.49 -4.79
N CYS A 53 -23.30 23.19 -4.76
CA CYS A 53 -24.17 22.55 -5.74
C CYS A 53 -25.67 22.65 -5.39
N GLN A 54 -26.01 23.16 -4.19
CA GLN A 54 -27.39 23.21 -3.69
C GLN A 54 -28.19 24.40 -4.22
N SER A 55 -27.53 25.43 -4.78
CA SER A 55 -28.16 26.76 -4.97
C SER A 55 -28.85 27.01 -6.32
N ASN A 56 -28.78 26.14 -7.33
CA ASN A 56 -29.19 26.52 -8.70
C ASN A 56 -30.41 25.79 -9.31
N ARG A 57 -31.31 25.21 -8.50
CA ARG A 57 -32.58 24.68 -8.99
C ARG A 57 -33.74 25.01 -8.06
N GLN A 58 -34.16 26.26 -8.06
CA GLN A 58 -35.39 26.70 -7.37
C GLN A 58 -36.66 26.48 -8.20
N SER A 59 -36.56 25.82 -9.36
CA SER A 59 -37.68 25.56 -10.26
C SER A 59 -37.63 24.12 -10.78
N ASP A 60 -37.95 23.15 -9.93
CA ASP A 60 -38.70 21.94 -10.29
C ASP A 60 -38.80 21.04 -9.06
N LYS A 61 -39.97 20.42 -8.87
CA LYS A 61 -40.30 19.48 -7.79
C LYS A 61 -39.52 18.15 -7.91
N SER A 62 -38.21 18.20 -8.12
CA SER A 62 -37.32 17.05 -8.04
C SER A 62 -36.90 16.87 -6.59
N LEU A 63 -37.00 15.62 -6.11
CA LEU A 63 -36.69 15.18 -4.75
C LEU A 63 -35.42 15.85 -4.20
N PRO A 64 -35.35 16.14 -2.88
CA PRO A 64 -34.14 16.69 -2.26
C PRO A 64 -32.96 15.84 -2.74
N GLN A 65 -31.86 16.48 -3.17
CA GLN A 65 -30.67 15.78 -3.68
C GLN A 65 -30.13 14.91 -2.53
N THR A 66 -30.66 13.69 -2.47
CA THR A 66 -30.61 12.86 -1.27
C THR A 66 -29.23 12.25 -1.24
N ALA A 67 -28.56 12.37 -0.09
CA ALA A 67 -27.25 11.79 0.12
C ALA A 67 -27.21 10.34 -0.38
N GLN A 68 -26.19 9.98 -1.15
CA GLN A 68 -26.07 8.63 -1.69
C GLN A 68 -25.45 7.73 -0.62
N ARG A 69 -26.08 6.60 -0.34
CA ARG A 69 -25.61 5.61 0.64
C ARG A 69 -25.01 4.41 -0.10
N PHE A 70 -23.83 3.98 0.35
CA PHE A 70 -23.12 2.82 -0.16
C PHE A 70 -22.84 1.85 0.99
N THR A 71 -23.11 0.58 0.77
CA THR A 71 -22.85 -0.48 1.75
C THR A 71 -21.70 -1.36 1.27
N PHE A 72 -20.80 -1.66 2.19
CA PHE A 72 -19.60 -2.48 2.01
C PHE A 72 -19.57 -3.55 3.09
N THR A 73 -18.68 -4.54 2.96
CA THR A 73 -18.45 -5.49 4.06
C THR A 73 -17.79 -4.84 5.27
N GLN A 74 -16.91 -3.87 5.04
CA GLN A 74 -16.26 -3.10 6.10
C GLN A 74 -15.77 -1.76 5.55
N VAL A 75 -15.88 -0.73 6.37
CA VAL A 75 -15.42 0.63 6.10
C VAL A 75 -14.38 1.03 7.14
N PHE A 76 -13.26 1.56 6.68
CA PHE A 76 -12.19 2.08 7.53
C PHE A 76 -12.17 3.61 7.44
N GLY A 77 -12.31 4.27 8.59
CA GLY A 77 -12.20 5.73 8.69
C GLY A 77 -10.76 6.25 8.58
N PRO A 78 -10.58 7.57 8.47
CA PRO A 78 -9.27 8.19 8.30
C PRO A 78 -8.28 7.88 9.45
N GLU A 79 -8.80 7.66 10.66
CA GLU A 79 -8.01 7.31 11.85
C GLU A 79 -7.60 5.83 11.91
N ALA A 80 -8.00 5.01 10.92
CA ALA A 80 -7.66 3.59 10.92
C ALA A 80 -6.18 3.37 10.55
N SER A 81 -5.44 2.69 11.42
CA SER A 81 -4.05 2.30 11.14
C SER A 81 -3.97 1.19 10.09
N GLN A 82 -2.82 1.06 9.44
CA GLN A 82 -2.59 0.02 8.44
C GLN A 82 -2.72 -1.38 9.03
N ARG A 83 -2.35 -1.52 10.31
CA ARG A 83 -2.58 -2.75 11.07
C ARG A 83 -4.07 -3.09 11.15
N LYS A 84 -4.93 -2.11 11.48
CA LYS A 84 -6.39 -2.34 11.57
C LYS A 84 -6.98 -2.73 10.22
N VAL A 85 -6.55 -2.08 9.14
CA VAL A 85 -6.95 -2.43 7.78
C VAL A 85 -6.52 -3.85 7.42
N PHE A 86 -5.26 -4.22 7.68
CA PHE A 86 -4.75 -5.57 7.43
C PHE A 86 -5.53 -6.66 8.17
N GLU A 87 -5.78 -6.45 9.46
CA GLU A 87 -6.53 -7.36 10.33
C GLU A 87 -7.97 -7.57 9.86
N GLY A 88 -8.65 -6.50 9.45
CA GLY A 88 -10.04 -6.57 8.98
C GLY A 88 -10.21 -7.08 7.55
N SER A 89 -9.17 -7.04 6.70
CA SER A 89 -9.30 -7.36 5.27
C SER A 89 -8.48 -8.58 4.81
N VAL A 90 -7.16 -8.55 4.98
CA VAL A 90 -6.25 -9.50 4.31
C VAL A 90 -5.78 -10.63 5.22
N ARG A 91 -5.80 -10.45 6.55
CA ARG A 91 -5.30 -11.48 7.48
C ARG A 91 -5.99 -12.84 7.32
N GLY A 92 -7.32 -12.85 7.17
CA GLY A 92 -8.08 -14.08 6.93
C GLY A 92 -7.65 -14.77 5.64
N LEU A 93 -7.50 -14.01 4.57
CA LEU A 93 -7.07 -14.50 3.27
C LEU A 93 -5.66 -15.12 3.30
N VAL A 94 -4.73 -14.52 4.05
CA VAL A 94 -3.38 -15.09 4.24
C VAL A 94 -3.44 -16.44 4.95
N ARG A 95 -4.30 -16.59 5.96
CA ARG A 95 -4.51 -17.88 6.62
C ARG A 95 -5.06 -18.92 5.66
N ASP A 96 -6.00 -18.54 4.82
CA ASP A 96 -6.61 -19.46 3.84
C ASP A 96 -5.57 -19.91 2.79
N VAL A 97 -4.67 -19.02 2.38
CA VAL A 97 -3.52 -19.37 1.52
C VAL A 97 -2.56 -20.35 2.21
N LEU A 98 -2.29 -20.17 3.50
CA LEU A 98 -1.47 -21.10 4.28
C LEU A 98 -2.10 -22.50 4.43
N GLN A 99 -3.41 -22.62 4.18
CA GLN A 99 -4.14 -23.89 4.16
C GLN A 99 -4.24 -24.52 2.75
N GLY A 100 -3.56 -23.92 1.76
CA GLY A 100 -3.58 -24.39 0.36
C GLY A 100 -4.64 -23.73 -0.52
N GLY A 101 -5.34 -22.71 -0.03
CA GLY A 101 -6.26 -21.90 -0.81
C GLY A 101 -5.55 -20.93 -1.78
N ASN A 102 -6.29 -20.43 -2.77
CA ASN A 102 -5.85 -19.36 -3.64
C ASN A 102 -6.54 -18.05 -3.27
N CYS A 103 -5.81 -16.95 -3.25
CA CYS A 103 -6.36 -15.63 -2.97
C CYS A 103 -5.77 -14.58 -3.92
N LEU A 104 -6.57 -13.57 -4.23
CA LEU A 104 -6.18 -12.42 -5.03
C LEU A 104 -6.72 -11.14 -4.39
N VAL A 105 -5.82 -10.18 -4.12
CA VAL A 105 -6.15 -8.90 -3.47
C VAL A 105 -5.79 -7.76 -4.40
N PHE A 106 -6.72 -6.82 -4.58
CA PHE A 106 -6.52 -5.61 -5.36
C PHE A 106 -6.90 -4.37 -4.58
N THR A 107 -6.14 -3.30 -4.77
CA THR A 107 -6.52 -1.95 -4.32
C THR A 107 -7.06 -1.15 -5.51
N TYR A 108 -8.30 -0.68 -5.42
CA TYR A 108 -8.96 0.09 -6.47
C TYR A 108 -9.32 1.49 -5.98
N GLY A 109 -9.29 2.47 -6.88
CA GLY A 109 -9.63 3.86 -6.59
C GLY A 109 -8.96 4.84 -7.56
N VAL A 110 -9.36 6.11 -7.49
CA VAL A 110 -8.78 7.19 -8.31
C VAL A 110 -7.33 7.49 -7.94
N THR A 111 -6.61 8.24 -8.78
CA THR A 111 -5.26 8.73 -8.45
C THR A 111 -5.30 9.55 -7.16
N ASN A 112 -4.25 9.43 -6.33
CA ASN A 112 -4.16 10.05 -5.00
C ASN A 112 -5.15 9.52 -3.94
N ALA A 113 -5.93 8.46 -4.22
CA ALA A 113 -6.82 7.84 -3.23
C ALA A 113 -6.11 6.96 -2.17
N GLY A 114 -4.77 6.94 -2.14
CA GLY A 114 -4.02 6.14 -1.16
C GLY A 114 -3.80 4.66 -1.50
N LYS A 115 -4.00 4.22 -2.75
CA LYS A 115 -3.77 2.80 -3.16
C LYS A 115 -2.38 2.28 -2.75
N THR A 116 -1.31 3.01 -3.12
CA THR A 116 0.07 2.65 -2.76
C THR A 116 0.30 2.72 -1.25
N PHE A 117 -0.32 3.70 -0.59
CA PHE A 117 -0.28 3.83 0.87
C PHE A 117 -0.89 2.57 1.52
N THR A 118 -2.08 2.14 1.14
CA THR A 118 -2.69 0.93 1.69
C THR A 118 -1.88 -0.33 1.35
N PHE A 119 -1.42 -0.47 0.10
CA PHE A 119 -0.78 -1.70 -0.35
C PHE A 119 0.64 -1.90 0.21
N LEU A 120 1.50 -0.88 0.15
CA LEU A 120 2.88 -0.94 0.63
C LEU A 120 3.05 -0.34 2.03
N GLY A 121 2.35 0.75 2.32
CA GLY A 121 2.51 1.53 3.55
C GLY A 121 3.76 2.41 3.56
N PRO A 122 3.79 3.43 4.43
CA PRO A 122 5.01 4.17 4.74
C PRO A 122 5.97 3.31 5.58
N ASP A 123 7.25 3.72 5.64
CA ASP A 123 8.30 2.97 6.36
C ASP A 123 7.98 2.74 7.85
N HIS A 124 7.26 3.66 8.48
CA HIS A 124 6.87 3.57 9.89
C HIS A 124 5.58 2.77 10.13
N ASP A 125 4.76 2.54 9.10
CA ASP A 125 3.52 1.75 9.20
C ASP A 125 3.30 0.91 7.94
N SER A 126 3.95 -0.25 7.90
CA SER A 126 3.86 -1.20 6.80
C SER A 126 2.40 -1.51 6.37
N GLY A 127 2.17 -1.61 5.06
CA GLY A 127 0.85 -1.87 4.47
C GLY A 127 0.52 -3.34 4.33
N LEU A 128 -0.44 -3.65 3.46
CA LEU A 128 -0.98 -5.00 3.28
C LEU A 128 0.09 -6.01 2.82
N LEU A 129 0.89 -5.68 1.80
CA LEU A 129 1.87 -6.60 1.22
C LEU A 129 2.98 -7.00 2.23
N PRO A 130 3.75 -6.07 2.83
CA PRO A 130 4.81 -6.44 3.77
C PRO A 130 4.26 -7.17 5.02
N ARG A 131 3.08 -6.79 5.53
CA ARG A 131 2.44 -7.50 6.65
C ARG A 131 2.03 -8.92 6.26
N SER A 132 1.46 -9.11 5.07
CA SER A 132 1.09 -10.45 4.57
C SER A 132 2.32 -11.35 4.47
N LEU A 133 3.41 -10.86 3.89
CA LEU A 133 4.66 -11.61 3.79
C LEU A 133 5.22 -11.96 5.18
N SER A 134 5.22 -11.02 6.11
CA SER A 134 5.65 -11.29 7.49
C SER A 134 4.82 -12.40 8.14
N VAL A 135 3.49 -12.38 7.99
CA VAL A 135 2.64 -13.45 8.54
C VAL A 135 2.93 -14.80 7.87
N ILE A 136 3.12 -14.82 6.56
CA ILE A 136 3.45 -16.05 5.82
C ILE A 136 4.78 -16.63 6.32
N PHE A 137 5.84 -15.82 6.37
CA PHE A 137 7.16 -16.26 6.78
C PHE A 137 7.21 -16.70 8.25
N ASN A 138 6.54 -15.96 9.16
CA ASN A 138 6.45 -16.35 10.56
C ASN A 138 5.61 -17.63 10.75
N SER A 139 4.63 -17.88 9.87
CA SER A 139 3.80 -19.09 9.95
C SER A 139 4.53 -20.34 9.48
N ILE A 140 5.47 -20.23 8.54
CA ILE A 140 6.25 -21.37 8.04
C ILE A 140 7.51 -21.64 8.85
N GLU A 141 7.80 -20.84 9.87
CA GLU A 141 8.91 -21.06 10.80
C GLU A 141 8.80 -22.47 11.42
N GLY A 142 9.89 -23.24 11.36
CA GLY A 142 9.92 -24.65 11.77
C GLY A 142 9.31 -25.66 10.77
N ARG A 143 8.63 -25.19 9.71
CA ARG A 143 8.13 -26.02 8.59
C ARG A 143 9.01 -25.93 7.34
N LEU A 144 10.17 -25.30 7.47
CA LEU A 144 11.12 -25.15 6.38
C LEU A 144 11.77 -26.51 6.05
N TYR A 145 11.72 -26.86 4.77
CA TYR A 145 12.42 -28.03 4.27
C TYR A 145 13.94 -27.75 4.26
N GLY A 146 14.65 -28.35 5.22
CA GLY A 146 16.07 -28.04 5.49
C GLY A 146 17.09 -28.68 4.52
N ARG A 147 16.65 -29.53 3.59
CA ARG A 147 17.57 -30.14 2.61
C ARG A 147 17.68 -29.28 1.36
N CYS A 148 18.89 -29.18 0.83
CA CYS A 148 19.18 -28.46 -0.41
C CYS A 148 19.03 -29.35 -1.66
N ASP A 149 18.16 -30.37 -1.62
CA ASP A 149 17.95 -31.32 -2.72
C ASP A 149 16.76 -30.97 -3.61
N LEU A 150 16.09 -29.83 -3.41
CA LEU A 150 14.99 -29.38 -4.26
C LEU A 150 15.42 -28.23 -5.15
N LYS A 151 15.27 -28.42 -6.46
CA LYS A 151 15.45 -27.38 -7.48
C LYS A 151 14.10 -26.94 -8.03
N PRO A 152 13.67 -25.68 -7.84
CA PRO A 152 12.41 -25.21 -8.39
C PRO A 152 12.45 -25.19 -9.93
N GLN A 153 11.34 -25.59 -10.55
CA GLN A 153 11.14 -25.68 -11.98
C GLN A 153 9.88 -24.90 -12.38
N ARG A 154 10.03 -23.88 -13.24
CA ARG A 154 8.94 -23.08 -13.85
C ARG A 154 7.85 -22.63 -12.87
N CYS A 155 8.24 -22.17 -11.69
CA CYS A 155 7.38 -21.60 -10.64
C CYS A 155 6.26 -22.52 -10.08
N ARG A 156 6.11 -23.75 -10.57
CA ARG A 156 5.01 -24.67 -10.22
C ARG A 156 5.46 -26.07 -9.83
N ASP A 157 6.68 -26.43 -10.17
CA ASP A 157 7.20 -27.77 -9.97
C ASP A 157 8.58 -27.71 -9.32
N PHE A 158 9.10 -28.86 -8.90
CA PHE A 158 10.47 -28.98 -8.43
C PHE A 158 11.05 -30.32 -8.84
N SER A 159 12.36 -30.36 -9.05
CA SER A 159 13.11 -31.58 -9.26
C SER A 159 13.94 -31.90 -8.04
N ARG A 160 13.92 -33.16 -7.59
CA ARG A 160 14.86 -33.64 -6.57
C ARG A 160 16.22 -33.90 -7.20
N LEU A 161 17.26 -33.41 -6.54
CA LEU A 161 18.65 -33.51 -6.98
C LEU A 161 19.33 -34.70 -6.33
N THR A 162 20.12 -35.43 -7.11
CA THR A 162 21.04 -36.43 -6.56
C THR A 162 22.17 -35.75 -5.76
N PRO A 163 22.88 -36.46 -4.86
CA PRO A 163 24.00 -35.90 -4.11
C PRO A 163 25.07 -35.25 -5.00
N ASP A 164 25.38 -35.86 -6.15
CA ASP A 164 26.36 -35.32 -7.10
C ASP A 164 25.88 -34.00 -7.72
N GLN A 165 24.61 -33.94 -8.11
CA GLN A 165 24.00 -32.71 -8.66
C GLN A 165 23.99 -31.58 -7.62
N GLN A 166 23.72 -31.89 -6.35
CA GLN A 166 23.78 -30.90 -5.26
C GLN A 166 25.18 -30.33 -5.09
N ALA A 167 26.23 -31.16 -5.21
CA ALA A 167 27.61 -30.70 -5.11
C ALA A 167 27.97 -29.76 -6.26
N THR A 168 27.59 -30.11 -7.51
CA THR A 168 27.79 -29.26 -8.68
C THR A 168 27.05 -27.92 -8.54
N GLU A 169 25.78 -27.93 -8.15
CA GLU A 169 25.00 -26.70 -7.98
C GLU A 169 25.48 -25.85 -6.81
N SER A 170 25.90 -26.48 -5.70
CA SER A 170 26.46 -25.75 -4.55
C SER A 170 27.76 -25.05 -4.92
N SER A 171 28.60 -25.67 -5.75
CA SER A 171 29.83 -25.06 -6.27
C SER A 171 29.50 -23.89 -7.20
N SER A 172 28.59 -24.09 -8.17
CA SER A 172 28.14 -23.04 -9.09
C SER A 172 27.50 -21.85 -8.38
N LYS A 173 26.62 -22.09 -7.41
CA LYS A 173 25.99 -21.05 -6.58
C LYS A 173 27.02 -20.28 -5.77
N ARG A 174 28.03 -20.97 -5.22
CA ARG A 174 29.12 -20.33 -4.46
C ARG A 174 29.95 -19.42 -5.34
N ASN A 175 30.29 -19.85 -6.55
CA ASN A 175 31.04 -19.05 -7.52
C ASN A 175 30.25 -17.81 -7.95
N LEU A 176 28.97 -17.97 -8.27
CA LEU A 176 28.09 -16.86 -8.67
C LEU A 176 27.87 -15.85 -7.53
N LEU A 177 27.65 -16.31 -6.30
CA LEU A 177 27.54 -15.43 -5.13
C LEU A 177 28.86 -14.72 -4.80
N ARG A 178 30.01 -15.33 -5.10
CA ARG A 178 31.32 -14.68 -4.96
C ARG A 178 31.45 -13.50 -5.92
N MET A 179 31.08 -13.71 -7.18
CA MET A 179 31.05 -12.64 -8.20
C MET A 179 30.08 -11.52 -7.81
N LEU A 180 28.89 -11.84 -7.29
CA LEU A 180 27.94 -10.82 -6.84
C LEU A 180 28.42 -10.05 -5.61
N LYS A 181 29.15 -10.69 -4.69
CA LYS A 181 29.80 -10.00 -3.56
C LYS A 181 30.91 -9.06 -4.04
N GLU A 182 31.64 -9.41 -5.09
CA GLU A 182 32.61 -8.52 -5.74
C GLU A 182 31.90 -7.32 -6.37
N VAL A 183 30.76 -7.51 -7.05
CA VAL A 183 29.94 -6.40 -7.60
C VAL A 183 29.34 -5.51 -6.50
N ARG A 184 28.89 -6.08 -5.37
CA ARG A 184 28.38 -5.32 -4.20
C ARG A 184 29.44 -4.47 -3.52
N ARG A 185 30.72 -4.88 -3.54
CA ARG A 185 31.83 -4.04 -3.05
C ARG A 185 32.11 -2.85 -3.97
N VAL A 186 31.77 -2.97 -5.27
CA VAL A 186 31.86 -1.90 -6.26
C VAL A 186 30.62 -0.99 -6.25
N THR A 187 29.48 -1.47 -5.75
CA THR A 187 28.20 -0.75 -5.71
C THR A 187 27.53 -0.87 -4.34
N GLY A 188 27.97 -0.03 -3.39
CA GLY A 188 27.38 -0.02 -2.04
C GLY A 188 25.98 0.57 -2.04
N SER A 189 24.93 -0.24 -1.78
CA SER A 189 23.64 0.30 -1.29
C SER A 189 22.61 -0.70 -0.72
N VAL A 190 22.64 -2.01 -1.02
CA VAL A 190 21.50 -2.88 -0.66
C VAL A 190 21.87 -3.94 0.39
N ALA A 191 22.13 -3.54 1.64
CA ALA A 191 22.62 -4.44 2.69
C ALA A 191 21.52 -5.13 3.55
N ALA A 192 20.32 -4.56 3.69
CA ALA A 192 19.48 -4.92 4.85
C ALA A 192 18.58 -6.19 4.73
N TRP A 193 18.31 -6.72 3.53
CA TRP A 193 17.29 -7.77 3.38
C TRP A 193 17.81 -9.22 3.43
N CYS A 194 19.07 -9.46 3.05
CA CYS A 194 19.61 -10.83 2.99
C CYS A 194 20.03 -11.42 4.35
N GLU A 195 20.25 -10.59 5.38
CA GLU A 195 20.74 -11.08 6.68
C GLU A 195 19.63 -11.58 7.61
N ARG A 196 18.36 -11.25 7.34
CA ARG A 196 17.22 -11.63 8.18
C ARG A 196 16.55 -12.95 7.78
N VAL A 197 16.96 -13.58 6.67
CA VAL A 197 16.38 -14.84 6.13
C VAL A 197 17.39 -15.98 6.20
N ARG A 198 18.28 -15.96 7.18
CA ARG A 198 19.26 -17.01 7.43
C ARG A 198 19.11 -17.50 8.86
#